data_AF-A0A1M8A233-F1
#
_entry.id   AF-A0A1M8A233-F1
#
_cell.length_a   1.000
_cell.length_b   1.000
_cell.length_c   1.000
_cell.angle_alpha   90.00
_cell.angle_beta   90.00
_cell.angle_gamma   90.00
#
_symmetry.space_group_name_H-M   'P 1'
#
loop_
_entity.id
_entity.type
_entity.pdbx_description
1 polymer ?
#
loop_
_entity_poly.entity_id
_entity_poly.type
_entity_poly.pdbx_seq_one_letter_code
_entity_poly.pdbx_strand_id
1 'polypeptide(L)'
;MLSNQALRLVPRTQMRGLGALNVGYRRLSSASASRRISAQSLHLGKVVAAVSFVAAASLTLGMTNGREVSVDCDSSQVKNAMTKVSNKPDISTLDPSILDDASIPIRKRMETYVKLLQRRLMDDVEAEENSIRSSYDPKQFLVESWTRKEGGEGISCVLQDGKVFEKGGINVSVVYGNLPPRAIHQMSADHNGLIDRVGYKIEGPDAEVDGLPFFATGISVVIHPKNPKSPTSHFNYRYFELMHPKTLKDGSPNPRFNETEPVAWWFGGGADLTPMYLYPEDARHFHTVLKEAADSQDVAFYPAWKKWCDSYFMITHRGESRGIGGVFFDDLSLPSWSNTKPTFIPLVDGSIHPQTQLVSTKQHDKESLFRAVRAMGDAFIPAYLPLVNKHKYDTFDDLNVEWQQLRRGRYAEFNLVYDRGTKFGLMTPGARIESILMSLPLKARWEYMDGTTGTGREISAAAKLIDAEKKKTNPEGEMKAREEMQRVLENPVDWV
;
A
#
# COMPACT_ATOMS: atom_id res chain seq x y z
N MET A 1 -63.40 -18.52 -7.34
CA MET A 1 -64.52 -17.80 -6.70
C MET A 1 -64.04 -16.35 -6.51
N LEU A 2 -64.65 -15.37 -7.17
CA LEU A 2 -65.64 -14.41 -6.60
C LEU A 2 -65.02 -13.54 -5.48
N SER A 3 -65.02 -12.20 -5.49
CA SER A 3 -65.40 -11.15 -6.48
C SER A 3 -64.68 -9.81 -6.06
N ASN A 4 -64.75 -8.61 -6.67
CA ASN A 4 -65.49 -7.98 -7.79
C ASN A 4 -64.58 -6.82 -8.36
N GLN A 5 -64.71 -6.28 -9.59
CA GLN A 5 -65.62 -5.24 -10.12
C GLN A 5 -65.68 -3.89 -9.33
N ALA A 6 -65.78 -2.69 -9.94
CA ALA A 6 -66.15 -2.33 -11.34
C ALA A 6 -65.46 -1.04 -11.90
N LEU A 7 -65.74 -0.70 -13.17
CA LEU A 7 -65.23 0.48 -13.90
C LEU A 7 -66.15 1.73 -13.82
N ARG A 8 -65.61 2.92 -14.14
CA ARG A 8 -66.16 3.99 -15.04
C ARG A 8 -65.17 5.17 -15.10
N LEU A 9 -64.63 5.61 -16.25
CA LEU A 9 -65.16 6.29 -17.47
C LEU A 9 -64.87 7.82 -17.49
N VAL A 10 -64.64 8.37 -18.69
CA VAL A 10 -64.08 9.73 -18.95
C VAL A 10 -65.17 10.76 -19.30
N PRO A 11 -64.90 12.08 -19.24
CA PRO A 11 -64.89 12.87 -20.49
C PRO A 11 -63.82 14.00 -20.58
N ARG A 12 -63.77 14.68 -21.75
CA ARG A 12 -62.82 15.73 -22.18
C ARG A 12 -63.33 17.18 -21.94
N THR A 13 -62.49 18.17 -22.33
CA THR A 13 -62.75 19.60 -22.71
C THR A 13 -62.30 20.67 -21.70
N GLN A 14 -61.88 21.91 -22.05
CA GLN A 14 -61.74 22.62 -23.36
C GLN A 14 -60.77 23.85 -23.27
N MET A 15 -60.12 24.25 -24.40
CA MET A 15 -59.67 25.63 -24.78
C MET A 15 -58.69 26.42 -23.84
N ARG A 16 -57.99 27.53 -24.22
CA ARG A 16 -57.66 28.25 -25.50
C ARG A 16 -56.40 29.13 -25.26
N GLY A 17 -55.65 29.50 -26.32
CA GLY A 17 -54.63 30.58 -26.27
C GLY A 17 -53.69 30.62 -27.49
N LEU A 18 -53.41 31.81 -28.05
CA LEU A 18 -52.60 32.04 -29.27
C LEU A 18 -51.70 33.29 -29.11
N GLY A 19 -50.52 33.30 -29.77
CA GLY A 19 -49.63 34.48 -29.84
C GLY A 19 -48.43 34.28 -30.80
N ALA A 20 -48.09 35.29 -31.60
CA ALA A 20 -47.15 35.31 -32.74
C ALA A 20 -45.71 34.75 -32.49
N LEU A 21 -44.89 34.27 -33.45
CA LEU A 21 -44.61 34.52 -34.90
C LEU A 21 -43.71 35.73 -35.26
N ASN A 22 -42.45 35.44 -35.63
CA ASN A 22 -41.58 36.03 -36.70
C ASN A 22 -40.13 35.50 -36.47
N VAL A 23 -39.32 34.92 -37.37
CA VAL A 23 -39.19 34.81 -38.86
C VAL A 23 -38.43 35.98 -39.55
N GLY A 24 -37.28 35.67 -40.19
CA GLY A 24 -36.41 36.63 -40.93
C GLY A 24 -34.90 36.29 -40.89
N TYR A 25 -34.32 35.24 -41.50
CA TYR A 25 -34.12 34.87 -42.92
C TYR A 25 -32.87 35.48 -43.64
N ARG A 26 -31.98 34.61 -44.17
CA ARG A 26 -30.85 34.84 -45.13
C ARG A 26 -29.60 35.62 -44.61
N ARG A 27 -28.39 35.52 -45.22
CA ARG A 27 -27.88 34.76 -46.40
C ARG A 27 -26.37 34.39 -46.25
N LEU A 28 -25.88 33.50 -47.11
CA LEU A 28 -24.45 33.17 -47.29
C LEU A 28 -23.78 34.04 -48.38
N SER A 29 -22.49 34.38 -48.21
CA SER A 29 -21.53 34.69 -49.29
C SER A 29 -20.08 34.54 -48.83
N SER A 30 -19.13 34.47 -49.77
CA SER A 30 -17.71 34.13 -49.59
C SER A 30 -16.78 35.35 -49.54
N ALA A 31 -15.58 35.18 -48.94
CA ALA A 31 -14.28 35.52 -49.55
C ALA A 31 -13.09 35.20 -48.62
N SER A 32 -11.90 35.16 -49.20
CA SER A 32 -10.61 34.71 -48.64
C SER A 32 -9.80 35.78 -47.87
N ALA A 33 -8.88 35.27 -47.01
CA ALA A 33 -7.45 35.65 -46.93
C ALA A 33 -6.86 36.18 -45.59
N SER A 34 -5.67 35.66 -45.29
CA SER A 34 -4.52 36.30 -44.60
C SER A 34 -4.57 36.69 -43.11
N ARG A 35 -3.98 35.78 -42.29
CA ARG A 35 -3.00 36.02 -41.20
C ARG A 35 -3.08 37.34 -40.40
N ARG A 36 -3.51 37.23 -39.14
CA ARG A 36 -2.71 37.54 -37.92
C ARG A 36 -3.46 37.03 -36.69
N ILE A 37 -2.80 36.24 -35.84
CA ILE A 37 -3.38 35.80 -34.55
C ILE A 37 -2.76 36.66 -33.45
N SER A 38 -3.58 37.53 -32.86
CA SER A 38 -3.35 38.13 -31.54
C SER A 38 -4.14 37.36 -30.47
N ALA A 39 -3.81 37.59 -29.20
CA ALA A 39 -4.20 36.70 -28.11
C ALA A 39 -5.66 36.86 -27.59
N GLN A 40 -6.04 35.86 -26.78
CA GLN A 40 -7.08 35.82 -25.74
C GLN A 40 -8.51 35.29 -26.05
N SER A 41 -9.07 34.72 -24.97
CA SER A 41 -10.42 34.16 -24.76
C SER A 41 -10.93 33.09 -25.73
N LEU A 42 -10.82 31.83 -25.31
CA LEU A 42 -11.80 30.78 -25.62
C LEU A 42 -12.14 30.04 -24.31
N HIS A 43 -13.42 29.72 -24.10
CA HIS A 43 -13.88 29.06 -22.88
C HIS A 43 -13.34 27.63 -22.78
N LEU A 44 -12.67 27.31 -21.67
CA LEU A 44 -12.50 25.92 -21.24
C LEU A 44 -13.64 25.54 -20.29
N GLY A 45 -14.39 24.49 -20.62
CA GLY A 45 -15.42 23.94 -19.74
C GLY A 45 -14.79 23.34 -18.48
N LYS A 46 -15.45 23.51 -17.32
CA LYS A 46 -14.97 22.97 -16.04
C LYS A 46 -15.09 21.44 -15.99
N VAL A 47 -14.03 20.73 -16.41
CA VAL A 47 -13.82 19.34 -16.01
C VAL A 47 -13.44 19.34 -14.54
N VAL A 48 -14.37 18.94 -13.67
CA VAL A 48 -14.11 18.78 -12.24
C VAL A 48 -13.43 17.43 -12.02
N ALA A 49 -12.10 17.41 -12.10
CA ALA A 49 -11.31 16.24 -11.72
C ALA A 49 -11.34 16.08 -10.20
N ALA A 50 -12.16 15.15 -9.70
CA ALA A 50 -12.19 14.79 -8.29
C ALA A 50 -10.93 13.97 -7.93
N VAL A 51 -9.99 14.60 -7.21
CA VAL A 51 -8.78 13.93 -6.72
C VAL A 51 -9.06 13.36 -5.33
N SER A 52 -9.33 12.07 -5.26
CA SER A 52 -9.46 11.36 -3.97
C SER A 52 -8.09 11.11 -3.36
N PHE A 53 -7.82 11.76 -2.24
CA PHE A 53 -6.72 11.38 -1.36
C PHE A 53 -7.13 10.14 -0.55
N VAL A 54 -6.18 9.21 -0.37
CA VAL A 54 -6.25 8.11 0.59
C VAL A 54 -4.83 7.91 1.12
N ALA A 55 -4.57 8.25 2.36
CA ALA A 55 -3.26 8.27 2.98
C ALA A 55 -3.13 7.34 4.19
N ALA A 56 -1.90 6.90 4.44
CA ALA A 56 -1.47 6.61 5.80
C ALA A 56 -1.19 7.97 6.47
N ALA A 57 -2.04 8.37 7.43
CA ALA A 57 -1.81 9.43 8.41
C ALA A 57 -0.95 10.62 7.93
N SER A 58 -1.42 11.36 6.92
CA SER A 58 -0.66 12.51 6.42
C SER A 58 -0.45 13.53 7.54
N LEU A 59 0.74 14.14 7.60
CA LEU A 59 1.10 15.08 8.67
C LEU A 59 2.01 16.19 8.10
N THR A 60 1.41 17.26 7.59
CA THR A 60 2.13 18.31 6.83
C THR A 60 2.00 19.69 7.47
N LEU A 61 3.04 20.13 8.17
CA LEU A 61 3.16 21.47 8.72
C LEU A 61 3.46 22.51 7.62
N GLY A 62 2.41 23.16 7.11
CA GLY A 62 2.55 24.36 6.26
C GLY A 62 2.78 25.62 7.09
N MET A 63 3.81 26.40 6.79
CA MET A 63 4.12 27.67 7.47
C MET A 63 3.97 28.88 6.55
N THR A 64 2.96 29.71 6.84
CA THR A 64 2.97 31.17 6.63
C THR A 64 2.29 31.79 7.87
N ASN A 65 2.54 33.05 8.29
CA ASN A 65 3.16 34.15 7.57
C ASN A 65 3.94 35.12 8.50
N GLY A 66 5.03 35.70 7.99
CA GLY A 66 5.52 37.04 8.35
C GLY A 66 5.84 37.41 9.82
N ARG A 67 7.00 36.98 10.34
CA ARG A 67 7.84 37.84 11.21
C ARG A 67 9.29 37.38 11.15
N GLU A 68 10.23 38.32 10.97
CA GLU A 68 11.66 38.01 10.96
C GLU A 68 12.12 37.66 12.37
N VAL A 69 12.53 36.41 12.55
CA VAL A 69 13.34 35.95 13.68
C VAL A 69 14.60 35.37 13.06
N SER A 70 15.76 35.89 13.45
CA SER A 70 17.05 35.33 13.06
C SER A 70 17.22 33.95 13.70
N VAL A 71 16.94 32.90 12.92
CA VAL A 71 17.19 31.52 13.34
C VAL A 71 18.70 31.31 13.27
N ASP A 72 19.32 31.25 14.45
CA ASP A 72 20.72 30.86 14.56
C ASP A 72 20.82 29.36 14.25
N CYS A 73 21.67 28.99 13.28
CA CYS A 73 21.78 27.61 12.80
C CYS A 73 22.68 26.78 13.72
N ASP A 74 22.24 26.54 14.97
CA ASP A 74 22.86 25.54 15.83
C ASP A 74 22.70 24.14 15.20
N SER A 75 23.76 23.69 14.54
CA SER A 75 23.85 22.38 13.89
C SER A 75 24.13 21.26 14.88
N SER A 76 23.50 21.32 16.06
CA SER A 76 23.59 20.32 17.10
C SER A 76 23.06 18.98 16.57
N GLN A 77 24.00 18.03 16.36
CA GLN A 77 23.71 16.73 15.76
C GLN A 77 22.65 15.99 16.57
N VAL A 78 21.44 15.84 16.02
CA VAL A 78 20.34 15.07 16.64
C VAL A 78 20.67 13.58 16.52
N LYS A 79 21.59 13.11 17.36
CA LYS A 79 21.97 11.70 17.45
C LYS A 79 20.79 10.91 17.99
N ASN A 80 20.19 10.08 17.14
CA ASN A 80 19.50 8.87 17.58
C ASN A 80 20.59 7.91 18.12
N ALA A 81 20.29 7.19 19.19
CA ALA A 81 21.25 6.25 19.77
C ALA A 81 21.28 4.98 18.92
N MET A 82 22.45 4.68 18.34
CA MET A 82 22.70 3.39 17.68
C MET A 82 23.00 2.33 18.74
N THR A 83 22.41 1.15 18.66
CA THR A 83 22.46 0.14 19.72
C THR A 83 22.66 -1.28 19.20
N LYS A 84 23.49 -2.03 19.96
CA LYS A 84 23.67 -3.49 19.96
C LYS A 84 23.30 -4.22 18.65
N VAL A 85 24.30 -4.36 17.78
CA VAL A 85 24.26 -5.36 16.69
C VAL A 85 24.18 -6.76 17.29
N SER A 86 23.37 -7.63 16.70
CA SER A 86 23.32 -9.07 16.99
C SER A 86 23.28 -9.88 15.70
N ASN A 87 23.47 -11.20 15.80
CA ASN A 87 23.30 -12.09 14.65
C ASN A 87 21.82 -12.38 14.36
N LYS A 88 20.94 -12.34 15.38
CA LYS A 88 19.50 -12.66 15.29
C LYS A 88 18.67 -11.77 16.23
N PRO A 89 17.38 -11.50 15.93
CA PRO A 89 16.46 -10.84 16.85
C PRO A 89 16.35 -11.60 18.18
N ASP A 90 16.31 -10.85 19.27
CA ASP A 90 16.01 -11.38 20.59
C ASP A 90 14.49 -11.51 20.75
N ILE A 91 14.05 -12.76 20.96
CA ILE A 91 12.65 -13.12 21.22
C ILE A 91 12.49 -13.84 22.56
N SER A 92 13.53 -13.85 23.40
CA SER A 92 13.56 -14.63 24.65
C SER A 92 12.55 -14.17 25.72
N THR A 93 12.07 -12.94 25.60
CA THR A 93 11.05 -12.33 26.47
C THR A 93 9.63 -12.42 25.90
N LEU A 94 9.44 -13.01 24.72
CA LEU A 94 8.13 -13.15 24.08
C LEU A 94 7.48 -14.47 24.48
N ASP A 95 6.21 -14.39 24.87
CA ASP A 95 5.36 -15.55 25.15
C ASP A 95 4.38 -15.77 23.98
N PRO A 96 4.54 -16.83 23.16
CA PRO A 96 3.62 -17.13 22.07
C PRO A 96 2.20 -17.49 22.52
N SER A 97 1.99 -17.90 23.79
CA SER A 97 0.68 -18.33 24.27
C SER A 97 -0.35 -17.20 24.33
N ILE A 98 0.09 -15.95 24.51
CA ILE A 98 -0.80 -14.77 24.52
C ILE A 98 -1.50 -14.55 23.17
N LEU A 99 -0.99 -15.13 22.08
CA LEU A 99 -1.47 -14.85 20.72
C LEU A 99 -2.96 -15.20 20.55
N ASP A 100 -3.48 -16.19 21.26
CA ASP A 100 -4.90 -16.58 21.23
C ASP A 100 -5.68 -16.19 22.50
N ASP A 101 -5.06 -15.48 23.45
CA ASP A 101 -5.74 -14.95 24.63
C ASP A 101 -6.44 -13.61 24.32
N ALA A 102 -7.76 -13.68 24.13
CA ALA A 102 -8.61 -12.52 23.87
C ALA A 102 -8.73 -11.53 25.06
N SER A 103 -8.21 -11.85 26.25
CA SER A 103 -8.13 -10.90 27.36
C SER A 103 -6.93 -9.94 27.24
N ILE A 104 -5.92 -10.31 26.45
CA ILE A 104 -4.72 -9.49 26.23
C ILE A 104 -4.97 -8.52 25.05
N PRO A 105 -4.69 -7.20 25.22
CA PRO A 105 -4.90 -6.21 24.16
C PRO A 105 -4.15 -6.53 22.86
N ILE A 106 -4.81 -6.31 21.72
CA ILE A 106 -4.30 -6.65 20.39
C ILE A 106 -2.93 -6.00 20.11
N ARG A 107 -2.65 -4.78 20.59
CA ARG A 107 -1.30 -4.20 20.50
C ARG A 107 -0.18 -5.13 20.99
N LYS A 108 -0.35 -5.77 22.15
CA LYS A 108 0.65 -6.68 22.75
C LYS A 108 0.76 -7.99 21.95
N ARG A 109 -0.39 -8.51 21.49
CA ARG A 109 -0.46 -9.77 20.71
C ARG A 109 0.10 -9.60 19.31
N MET A 110 -0.19 -8.48 18.63
CA MET A 110 0.37 -8.15 17.33
C MET A 110 1.87 -7.87 17.44
N GLU A 111 2.34 -7.14 18.46
CA GLU A 111 3.78 -6.93 18.70
C GLU A 111 4.54 -8.27 18.84
N THR A 112 4.03 -9.16 19.71
CA THR A 112 4.58 -10.52 19.85
C THR A 112 4.53 -11.29 18.54
N TYR A 113 3.41 -11.23 17.80
CA TYR A 113 3.28 -11.89 16.51
C TYR A 113 4.31 -11.39 15.50
N VAL A 114 4.47 -10.08 15.29
CA VAL A 114 5.38 -9.55 14.26
C VAL A 114 6.85 -9.80 14.60
N LYS A 115 7.23 -9.79 15.89
CA LYS A 115 8.60 -10.13 16.33
C LYS A 115 8.91 -11.63 16.17
N LEU A 116 7.98 -12.51 16.53
CA LEU A 116 8.12 -13.96 16.29
C LEU A 116 8.14 -14.29 14.80
N LEU A 117 7.27 -13.66 14.02
CA LEU A 117 7.20 -13.78 12.57
C LEU A 117 8.50 -13.30 11.91
N GLN A 118 9.01 -12.11 12.23
CA GLN A 118 10.31 -11.62 11.75
C GLN A 118 11.41 -12.65 11.97
N ARG A 119 11.45 -13.26 13.15
CA ARG A 119 12.47 -14.26 13.47
C ARG A 119 12.31 -15.53 12.62
N ARG A 120 11.08 -16.03 12.42
CA ARG A 120 10.79 -17.18 11.54
C ARG A 120 11.18 -16.89 10.08
N LEU A 121 10.68 -15.78 9.52
CA LEU A 121 10.99 -15.35 8.15
C LEU A 121 12.50 -15.22 7.91
N MET A 122 13.23 -14.71 8.89
CA MET A 122 14.69 -14.57 8.81
C MET A 122 15.39 -15.93 8.84
N ASP A 123 15.01 -16.85 9.74
CA ASP A 123 15.59 -18.19 9.80
C ASP A 123 15.28 -19.00 8.52
N ASP A 124 14.07 -18.87 7.95
CA ASP A 124 13.68 -19.51 6.68
C ASP A 124 14.47 -18.97 5.48
N VAL A 125 14.64 -17.64 5.38
CA VAL A 125 15.38 -16.99 4.29
C VAL A 125 16.89 -17.25 4.38
N GLU A 126 17.46 -17.33 5.59
CA GLU A 126 18.84 -17.77 5.78
C GLU A 126 19.06 -19.24 5.38
N ALA A 127 18.11 -20.13 5.68
CA ALA A 127 18.19 -21.53 5.26
C ALA A 127 18.17 -21.67 3.72
N GLU A 128 17.32 -20.90 3.05
CA GLU A 128 17.22 -20.89 1.59
C GLU A 128 18.46 -20.28 0.91
N GLU A 129 18.97 -19.16 1.42
CA GLU A 129 20.23 -18.52 0.96
C GLU A 129 21.43 -19.48 1.05
N ASN A 130 21.57 -20.17 2.18
CA ASN A 130 22.70 -21.07 2.45
C ASN A 130 22.51 -22.49 1.88
N SER A 131 21.37 -22.77 1.23
CA SER A 131 21.10 -24.07 0.59
C SER A 131 22.07 -24.38 -0.56
N ILE A 132 22.67 -23.36 -1.18
CA ILE A 132 23.65 -23.52 -2.26
C ILE A 132 25.01 -23.95 -1.67
N ARG A 133 25.28 -25.26 -1.69
CA ARG A 133 26.44 -25.96 -1.11
C ARG A 133 27.85 -25.51 -1.56
N SER A 134 27.99 -24.44 -2.34
CA SER A 134 29.29 -23.84 -2.69
C SER A 134 29.78 -22.82 -1.64
N SER A 135 29.17 -22.77 -0.46
CA SER A 135 29.51 -21.83 0.63
C SER A 135 30.49 -22.45 1.62
N TYR A 136 31.70 -21.91 1.71
CA TYR A 136 32.57 -22.04 2.89
C TYR A 136 32.31 -20.92 3.92
N ASP A 137 31.54 -19.90 3.54
CA ASP A 137 31.13 -18.76 4.36
C ASP A 137 29.60 -18.61 4.24
N PRO A 138 28.84 -18.82 5.34
CA PRO A 138 27.38 -18.74 5.32
C PRO A 138 26.88 -17.30 5.51
N LYS A 139 25.94 -16.86 4.66
CA LYS A 139 25.39 -15.51 4.74
C LYS A 139 24.31 -15.43 5.83
N GLN A 140 24.37 -14.40 6.65
CA GLN A 140 23.37 -14.09 7.70
C GLN A 140 22.80 -12.69 7.50
N PHE A 141 21.67 -12.39 8.14
CA PHE A 141 21.18 -11.01 8.25
C PHE A 141 22.04 -10.21 9.25
N LEU A 142 22.36 -8.97 8.89
CA LEU A 142 22.78 -7.95 9.86
C LEU A 142 21.53 -7.52 10.65
N VAL A 143 21.55 -7.69 11.97
CA VAL A 143 20.44 -7.32 12.85
C VAL A 143 20.83 -6.16 13.75
N GLU A 144 20.04 -5.10 13.71
CA GLU A 144 20.25 -3.89 14.52
C GLU A 144 18.94 -3.43 15.16
N SER A 145 18.93 -3.36 16.49
CA SER A 145 17.80 -2.84 17.28
C SER A 145 18.01 -1.36 17.59
N TRP A 146 16.97 -0.55 17.41
CA TRP A 146 17.01 0.90 17.57
C TRP A 146 15.78 1.42 18.34
N THR A 147 15.94 2.58 19.00
CA THR A 147 14.88 3.25 19.77
C THR A 147 14.69 4.69 19.33
N ARG A 148 13.52 5.27 19.65
CA ARG A 148 13.15 6.66 19.33
C ARG A 148 13.04 7.52 20.58
N LYS A 149 13.38 8.81 20.47
CA LYS A 149 13.18 9.79 21.55
C LYS A 149 11.71 10.13 21.77
N GLU A 150 10.89 10.03 20.71
CA GLU A 150 9.46 10.32 20.75
C GLU A 150 8.62 9.15 21.32
N GLY A 151 9.23 7.97 21.49
CA GLY A 151 8.58 6.73 21.89
C GLY A 151 8.69 5.64 20.83
N GLY A 152 8.89 4.40 21.30
CA GLY A 152 8.96 3.21 20.45
C GLY A 152 10.37 2.76 20.04
N GLU A 153 10.38 1.62 19.36
CA GLU A 153 11.56 0.85 18.97
C GLU A 153 11.37 0.17 17.61
N GLY A 154 12.42 -0.45 17.11
CA GLY A 154 12.35 -1.36 15.97
C GLY A 154 13.58 -2.25 15.85
N ILE A 155 13.44 -3.31 15.06
CA ILE A 155 14.49 -4.27 14.74
C ILE A 155 14.60 -4.31 13.23
N SER A 156 15.74 -3.90 12.69
CA SER A 156 16.03 -4.00 11.26
C SER A 156 16.95 -5.17 10.99
N CYS A 157 16.45 -6.17 10.25
CA CYS A 157 17.24 -7.27 9.72
C CYS A 157 17.51 -7.00 8.23
N VAL A 158 18.77 -6.90 7.80
CA VAL A 158 19.15 -6.66 6.40
C VAL A 158 20.17 -7.68 5.91
N LEU A 159 19.92 -8.28 4.75
CA LEU A 159 20.84 -9.16 4.02
C LEU A 159 21.18 -8.51 2.68
N GLN A 160 22.47 -8.38 2.37
CA GLN A 160 22.98 -7.78 1.13
C GLN A 160 24.12 -8.62 0.56
N ASP A 161 24.24 -8.67 -0.77
CA ASP A 161 25.28 -9.40 -1.50
C ASP A 161 25.33 -10.90 -1.14
N GLY A 162 24.17 -11.55 -1.20
CA GLY A 162 24.03 -13.00 -1.12
C GLY A 162 24.23 -13.72 -2.46
N LYS A 163 24.00 -15.02 -2.44
CA LYS A 163 23.99 -15.95 -3.58
C LYS A 163 22.61 -16.10 -4.19
N VAL A 164 21.58 -16.31 -3.34
CA VAL A 164 20.18 -16.39 -3.76
C VAL A 164 19.54 -15.01 -3.71
N PHE A 165 19.76 -14.26 -2.64
CA PHE A 165 19.19 -12.93 -2.45
C PHE A 165 20.26 -11.84 -2.59
N GLU A 166 20.10 -10.94 -3.56
CA GLU A 166 21.05 -9.83 -3.73
C GLU A 166 20.84 -8.75 -2.67
N LYS A 167 19.58 -8.47 -2.33
CA LYS A 167 19.20 -7.67 -1.16
C LYS A 167 17.86 -8.15 -0.62
N GLY A 168 17.75 -8.24 0.70
CA GLY A 168 16.47 -8.45 1.38
C GLY A 168 16.49 -7.78 2.75
N GLY A 169 15.33 -7.42 3.26
CA GLY A 169 15.19 -6.96 4.62
C GLY A 169 13.85 -7.30 5.22
N ILE A 170 13.86 -7.55 6.53
CA ILE A 170 12.73 -8.01 7.33
C ILE A 170 12.69 -7.10 8.56
N ASN A 171 11.98 -5.98 8.44
CA ASN A 171 11.97 -4.90 9.42
C ASN A 171 10.71 -4.97 10.29
N VAL A 172 10.88 -4.85 11.61
CA VAL A 172 9.78 -4.67 12.57
C VAL A 172 9.90 -3.30 13.22
N SER A 173 8.75 -2.64 13.42
CA SER A 173 8.65 -1.42 14.22
C SER A 173 7.51 -1.51 15.25
N VAL A 174 7.73 -0.89 16.40
CA VAL A 174 6.78 -0.76 17.51
C VAL A 174 6.82 0.70 17.95
N VAL A 175 6.01 1.54 17.33
CA VAL A 175 6.00 2.99 17.55
C VAL A 175 4.80 3.36 18.41
N TYR A 176 5.03 4.22 19.40
CA TYR A 176 3.96 4.80 20.22
C TYR A 176 4.33 6.23 20.59
N GLY A 177 3.32 7.03 20.94
CA GLY A 177 3.49 8.44 21.28
C GLY A 177 2.14 9.12 21.45
N ASN A 178 2.06 10.43 21.24
CA ASN A 178 0.83 11.21 21.28
C ASN A 178 0.61 11.93 19.94
N LEU A 179 -0.54 11.70 19.29
CA LEU A 179 -0.91 12.40 18.07
C LEU A 179 -1.59 13.74 18.40
N PRO A 180 -1.07 14.87 17.89
CA PRO A 180 -1.71 16.17 18.11
C PRO A 180 -3.00 16.31 17.29
N PRO A 181 -3.93 17.20 17.68
CA PRO A 181 -5.23 17.39 17.02
C PRO A 181 -5.16 17.54 15.49
N ARG A 182 -4.20 18.29 14.97
CA ARG A 182 -3.98 18.46 13.52
C ARG A 182 -3.69 17.13 12.80
N ALA A 183 -2.97 16.22 13.44
CA ALA A 183 -2.68 14.90 12.88
C ALA A 183 -3.94 14.03 12.88
N ILE A 184 -4.74 14.07 13.95
CA ILE A 184 -6.03 13.36 14.04
C ILE A 184 -7.01 13.87 12.97
N HIS A 185 -7.07 15.18 12.75
CA HIS A 185 -7.84 15.77 11.64
C HIS A 185 -7.32 15.35 10.27
N GLN A 186 -6.00 15.39 10.05
CA GLN A 186 -5.44 15.04 8.75
C GLN A 186 -5.54 13.52 8.45
N MET A 187 -5.53 12.67 9.48
CA MET A 187 -5.91 11.25 9.43
C MET A 187 -7.39 11.01 9.13
N SER A 188 -8.29 11.89 9.60
CA SER A 188 -9.74 11.71 9.42
C SER A 188 -10.23 11.94 7.99
N ALA A 189 -9.38 12.47 7.10
CA ALA A 189 -9.64 12.54 5.66
C ALA A 189 -9.72 11.15 5.01
N ASP A 190 -9.01 10.18 5.60
CA ASP A 190 -8.83 8.83 5.07
C ASP A 190 -9.66 7.82 5.91
N HIS A 191 -9.61 7.93 7.23
CA HIS A 191 -10.33 7.06 8.16
C HIS A 191 -11.75 7.60 8.45
N ASN A 192 -12.71 7.23 7.61
CA ASN A 192 -14.11 7.70 7.65
C ASN A 192 -14.76 7.60 9.04
N GLY A 193 -15.25 8.74 9.55
CA GLY A 193 -15.93 8.83 10.86
C GLY A 193 -15.00 8.87 12.08
N LEU A 194 -13.69 9.09 11.89
CA LEU A 194 -12.72 9.17 13.00
C LEU A 194 -13.05 10.28 14.00
N ILE A 195 -13.38 11.50 13.56
CA ILE A 195 -13.64 12.63 14.47
C ILE A 195 -14.86 12.40 15.36
N ASP A 196 -15.96 11.91 14.78
CA ASP A 196 -17.22 11.67 15.50
C ASP A 196 -17.03 10.68 16.67
N ARG A 197 -16.14 9.71 16.47
CA ARG A 197 -15.86 8.61 17.41
C ARG A 197 -14.74 8.94 18.40
N VAL A 198 -13.80 9.80 18.02
CA VAL A 198 -12.89 10.48 18.95
C VAL A 198 -13.69 11.24 20.00
N GLY A 199 -14.75 11.94 19.57
CA GLY A 199 -15.78 12.49 20.47
C GLY A 199 -15.28 13.50 21.50
N TYR A 200 -14.09 14.06 21.31
CA TYR A 200 -13.52 15.14 22.11
C TYR A 200 -13.52 16.43 21.30
N LYS A 201 -13.71 17.56 21.97
CA LYS A 201 -13.20 18.84 21.47
C LYS A 201 -11.67 18.76 21.45
N ILE A 202 -11.08 18.64 20.26
CA ILE A 202 -9.61 18.58 20.08
C ILE A 202 -9.01 19.91 19.61
N GLU A 203 -9.82 20.92 19.28
CA GLU A 203 -9.35 22.25 18.87
C GLU A 203 -10.00 23.38 19.68
N GLY A 204 -9.35 24.55 19.70
CA GLY A 204 -9.80 25.75 20.41
C GLY A 204 -9.29 25.84 21.87
N PRO A 205 -9.71 26.87 22.61
CA PRO A 205 -9.39 27.03 24.03
C PRO A 205 -10.07 25.95 24.89
N ASP A 206 -11.29 25.55 24.53
CA ASP A 206 -12.12 24.57 25.23
C ASP A 206 -11.78 23.11 24.88
N ALA A 207 -10.54 22.84 24.43
CA ALA A 207 -10.12 21.49 24.04
C ALA A 207 -10.02 20.58 25.27
N GLU A 208 -10.68 19.42 25.24
CA GLU A 208 -10.70 18.44 26.32
C GLU A 208 -9.36 17.70 26.48
N VAL A 209 -8.57 17.62 25.39
CA VAL A 209 -7.30 16.88 25.31
C VAL A 209 -6.30 17.60 24.40
N ASP A 210 -5.00 17.49 24.69
CA ASP A 210 -3.92 18.01 23.82
C ASP A 210 -3.47 17.02 22.71
N GLY A 211 -4.20 15.91 22.57
CA GLY A 211 -3.97 14.86 21.59
C GLY A 211 -4.49 13.51 22.08
N LEU A 212 -4.21 12.45 21.32
CA LEU A 212 -4.53 11.07 21.69
C LEU A 212 -3.26 10.21 21.68
N PRO A 213 -3.01 9.40 22.73
CA PRO A 213 -1.98 8.39 22.68
C PRO A 213 -2.25 7.40 21.54
N PHE A 214 -1.22 7.07 20.78
CA PHE A 214 -1.30 6.11 19.67
C PHE A 214 -0.28 4.99 19.84
N PHE A 215 -0.59 3.85 19.23
CA PHE A 215 0.32 2.73 19.06
C PHE A 215 0.21 2.22 17.62
N ALA A 216 1.35 1.96 16.99
CA ALA A 216 1.48 1.44 15.64
C ALA A 216 2.58 0.38 15.64
N THR A 217 2.24 -0.86 15.27
CA THR A 217 3.23 -1.92 15.08
C THR A 217 3.05 -2.63 13.76
N GLY A 218 4.13 -3.14 13.19
CA GLY A 218 4.06 -3.93 11.98
C GLY A 218 5.39 -4.54 11.58
N ILE A 219 5.29 -5.44 10.61
CA ILE A 219 6.42 -6.04 9.89
C ILE A 219 6.38 -5.59 8.43
N SER A 220 7.53 -5.23 7.86
CA SER A 220 7.70 -4.90 6.45
C SER A 220 8.86 -5.70 5.88
N VAL A 221 8.61 -6.39 4.78
CA VAL A 221 9.55 -7.28 4.10
C VAL A 221 9.63 -6.89 2.64
N VAL A 222 10.85 -6.76 2.13
CA VAL A 222 11.14 -6.70 0.70
C VAL A 222 12.30 -7.63 0.41
N ILE A 223 12.16 -8.48 -0.60
CA ILE A 223 13.19 -9.44 -1.01
C ILE A 223 13.42 -9.31 -2.52
N HIS A 224 14.67 -9.08 -2.90
CA HIS A 224 15.16 -9.05 -4.27
C HIS A 224 16.13 -10.21 -4.50
N PRO A 225 15.68 -11.30 -5.14
CA PRO A 225 16.57 -12.34 -5.62
C PRO A 225 17.63 -11.82 -6.57
N LYS A 226 18.75 -12.54 -6.60
CA LYS A 226 19.87 -12.33 -7.51
C LYS A 226 19.55 -12.86 -8.90
N ASN A 227 18.98 -14.07 -8.99
CA ASN A 227 18.59 -14.68 -10.25
C ASN A 227 17.42 -13.90 -10.88
N PRO A 228 17.52 -13.41 -12.15
CA PRO A 228 16.44 -12.76 -12.86
C PRO A 228 15.14 -13.57 -12.99
N LYS A 229 15.20 -14.90 -12.92
CA LYS A 229 14.02 -15.77 -13.02
C LYS A 229 13.24 -15.86 -11.70
N SER A 230 13.90 -15.64 -10.56
CA SER A 230 13.25 -15.59 -9.24
C SER A 230 12.60 -14.22 -8.99
N PRO A 231 11.31 -14.15 -8.59
CA PRO A 231 10.58 -12.89 -8.45
C PRO A 231 11.03 -12.05 -7.23
N THR A 232 11.01 -10.73 -7.37
CA THR A 232 10.95 -9.82 -6.20
C THR A 232 9.61 -9.98 -5.50
N SER A 233 9.56 -9.88 -4.18
CA SER A 233 8.30 -9.82 -3.44
C SER A 233 8.36 -8.78 -2.33
N HIS A 234 7.20 -8.20 -2.03
CA HIS A 234 6.96 -7.32 -0.89
C HIS A 234 5.81 -7.86 -0.05
N PHE A 235 5.89 -7.60 1.25
CA PHE A 235 4.96 -8.06 2.26
C PHE A 235 4.92 -7.04 3.41
N ASN A 236 3.73 -6.72 3.90
CA ASN A 236 3.56 -5.88 5.07
C ASN A 236 2.31 -6.29 5.83
N TYR A 237 2.39 -6.37 7.16
CA TYR A 237 1.20 -6.43 8.02
C TYR A 237 1.42 -5.51 9.23
N ARG A 238 0.40 -4.69 9.52
CA ARG A 238 0.44 -3.63 10.52
C ARG A 238 -0.89 -3.55 11.29
N TYR A 239 -0.78 -3.10 12.53
CA TYR A 239 -1.90 -2.74 13.40
C TYR A 239 -1.69 -1.32 13.92
N PHE A 240 -2.79 -0.58 14.06
CA PHE A 240 -2.81 0.76 14.60
C PHE A 240 -3.96 0.88 15.61
N GLU A 241 -3.71 1.53 16.75
CA GLU A 241 -4.74 1.93 17.71
C GLU A 241 -4.53 3.37 18.23
N LEU A 242 -5.64 4.08 18.48
CA LEU A 242 -5.70 5.28 19.32
C LEU A 242 -6.30 4.90 20.66
N MET A 243 -5.68 5.32 21.75
CA MET A 243 -6.24 5.18 23.10
C MET A 243 -6.83 6.50 23.59
N HIS A 244 -7.77 6.44 24.53
CA HIS A 244 -8.13 7.59 25.34
C HIS A 244 -6.89 7.99 26.19
N PRO A 245 -6.59 9.28 26.40
CA PRO A 245 -5.53 9.68 27.33
C PRO A 245 -5.94 9.36 28.78
N LYS A 246 -4.98 9.11 29.68
CA LYS A 246 -5.29 8.79 31.09
C LYS A 246 -5.91 9.95 31.86
N THR A 247 -5.57 11.18 31.47
CA THR A 247 -6.11 12.43 32.02
C THR A 247 -6.64 13.31 30.91
N LEU A 248 -7.57 14.21 31.25
CA LEU A 248 -7.97 15.32 30.39
C LEU A 248 -6.96 16.49 30.52
N LYS A 249 -7.14 17.53 29.70
CA LYS A 249 -6.28 18.72 29.65
C LYS A 249 -6.25 19.54 30.95
N ASP A 250 -7.30 19.47 31.75
CA ASP A 250 -7.37 20.07 33.09
C ASP A 250 -6.64 19.25 34.17
N GLY A 251 -6.05 18.11 33.80
CA GLY A 251 -5.39 17.17 34.71
C GLY A 251 -6.33 16.18 35.41
N SER A 252 -7.65 16.26 35.19
CA SER A 252 -8.61 15.33 35.79
C SER A 252 -8.50 13.92 35.18
N PRO A 253 -8.83 12.85 35.93
CA PRO A 253 -8.88 11.49 35.37
C PRO A 253 -9.93 11.39 34.26
N ASN A 254 -9.55 10.87 33.10
CA ASN A 254 -10.45 10.77 31.95
C ASN A 254 -11.45 9.60 32.15
N PRO A 255 -12.76 9.85 32.27
CA PRO A 255 -13.76 8.81 32.54
C PRO A 255 -13.97 7.85 31.36
N ARG A 256 -13.40 8.15 30.18
CA ARG A 256 -13.41 7.28 29.00
C ARG A 256 -12.16 6.38 28.92
N PHE A 257 -11.18 6.53 29.82
CA PHE A 257 -9.97 5.73 29.78
C PHE A 257 -10.24 4.26 30.14
N ASN A 258 -9.86 3.36 29.24
CA ASN A 258 -9.75 1.93 29.46
C ASN A 258 -8.40 1.46 28.89
N GLU A 259 -7.72 0.49 29.52
CA GLU A 259 -6.48 -0.06 28.97
C GLU A 259 -6.74 -1.07 27.83
N THR A 260 -7.87 -1.80 27.84
CA THR A 260 -8.14 -2.85 26.84
C THR A 260 -8.89 -2.36 25.61
N GLU A 261 -9.62 -1.25 25.72
CA GLU A 261 -10.49 -0.75 24.64
C GLU A 261 -9.96 0.56 24.03
N PRO A 262 -9.50 0.55 22.76
CA PRO A 262 -9.10 1.76 22.05
C PRO A 262 -10.29 2.60 21.58
N VAL A 263 -10.02 3.90 21.35
CA VAL A 263 -10.90 4.86 20.68
C VAL A 263 -11.18 4.41 19.25
N ALA A 264 -10.10 4.06 18.54
CA ALA A 264 -10.06 3.77 17.11
C ALA A 264 -8.98 2.71 16.87
N TRP A 265 -9.20 1.80 15.94
CA TRP A 265 -8.18 0.81 15.56
C TRP A 265 -8.48 0.24 14.17
N TRP A 266 -7.43 -0.23 13.50
CA TRP A 266 -7.53 -0.97 12.24
C TRP A 266 -6.28 -1.82 12.00
N PHE A 267 -6.44 -2.82 11.15
CA PHE A 267 -5.33 -3.51 10.50
C PHE A 267 -5.12 -2.98 9.08
N GLY A 268 -3.90 -3.15 8.59
CA GLY A 268 -3.56 -2.95 7.18
C GLY A 268 -2.46 -3.91 6.76
N GLY A 269 -2.31 -4.13 5.46
CA GLY A 269 -1.25 -4.99 4.96
C GLY A 269 -1.44 -5.48 3.54
N GLY A 270 -0.70 -6.52 3.20
CA GLY A 270 -0.72 -7.16 1.89
C GLY A 270 0.55 -7.95 1.62
N ALA A 271 0.52 -8.69 0.51
CA ALA A 271 1.68 -9.36 -0.07
C ALA A 271 1.53 -9.32 -1.60
N ASP A 272 2.59 -8.96 -2.31
CA ASP A 272 2.61 -8.83 -3.78
C ASP A 272 3.87 -9.41 -4.42
N LEU A 273 3.73 -9.84 -5.67
CA LEU A 273 4.79 -10.47 -6.44
C LEU A 273 5.18 -9.60 -7.65
N THR A 274 6.48 -9.28 -7.73
CA THR A 274 7.10 -8.57 -8.86
C THR A 274 8.08 -9.50 -9.59
N PRO A 275 7.59 -10.39 -10.48
CA PRO A 275 8.43 -11.17 -11.37
C PRO A 275 9.07 -10.30 -12.46
N MET A 276 10.22 -10.75 -12.99
CA MET A 276 10.84 -10.17 -14.18
C MET A 276 10.40 -10.92 -15.44
N TYR A 277 10.12 -12.22 -15.32
CA TYR A 277 9.63 -13.09 -16.38
C TYR A 277 8.35 -13.77 -15.89
N LEU A 278 7.35 -13.89 -16.76
CA LEU A 278 6.08 -14.50 -16.39
C LEU A 278 6.18 -16.03 -16.37
N TYR A 279 5.96 -16.62 -15.20
CA TYR A 279 5.71 -18.04 -15.01
C TYR A 279 4.26 -18.21 -14.50
N PRO A 280 3.29 -18.57 -15.37
CA PRO A 280 1.87 -18.60 -15.00
C PRO A 280 1.55 -19.57 -13.85
N GLU A 281 2.35 -20.62 -13.67
CA GLU A 281 2.24 -21.55 -12.54
C GLU A 281 2.71 -20.96 -11.21
N ASP A 282 3.73 -20.10 -11.21
CA ASP A 282 4.20 -19.38 -10.01
C ASP A 282 3.19 -18.31 -9.60
N ALA A 283 2.63 -17.60 -10.58
CA ALA A 283 1.55 -16.65 -10.38
C ALA A 283 0.33 -17.32 -9.73
N ARG A 284 -0.08 -18.50 -10.26
CA ARG A 284 -1.13 -19.32 -9.64
C ARG A 284 -0.76 -19.78 -8.24
N HIS A 285 0.45 -20.31 -8.02
CA HIS A 285 0.88 -20.77 -6.69
C HIS A 285 0.80 -19.66 -5.64
N PHE A 286 1.40 -18.49 -5.93
CA PHE A 286 1.40 -17.34 -5.03
C PHE A 286 -0.03 -16.89 -4.68
N HIS A 287 -0.88 -16.76 -5.70
CA HIS A 287 -2.26 -16.34 -5.50
C HIS A 287 -3.15 -17.39 -4.83
N THR A 288 -2.98 -18.69 -5.12
CA THR A 288 -3.69 -19.78 -4.43
C THR A 288 -3.42 -19.73 -2.93
N VAL A 289 -2.16 -19.66 -2.52
CA VAL A 289 -1.78 -19.68 -1.09
C VAL A 289 -2.32 -18.45 -0.36
N LEU A 290 -2.29 -17.27 -0.98
CA LEU A 290 -2.91 -16.06 -0.41
C LEU A 290 -4.44 -16.15 -0.36
N LYS A 291 -5.07 -16.79 -1.35
CA LYS A 291 -6.52 -17.01 -1.38
C LYS A 291 -6.95 -18.00 -0.29
N GLU A 292 -6.27 -19.13 -0.13
CA GLU A 292 -6.55 -20.12 0.92
C GLU A 292 -6.44 -19.51 2.32
N ALA A 293 -5.43 -18.67 2.55
CA ALA A 293 -5.25 -17.95 3.80
C ALA A 293 -6.40 -16.95 4.08
N ALA A 294 -6.87 -16.23 3.07
CA ALA A 294 -7.98 -15.28 3.19
C ALA A 294 -9.34 -15.99 3.37
N ASP A 295 -9.62 -16.98 2.52
CA ASP A 295 -10.83 -17.82 2.53
C ASP A 295 -11.04 -18.52 3.88
N SER A 296 -9.94 -18.83 4.60
CA SER A 296 -9.97 -19.40 5.96
C SER A 296 -10.80 -18.56 6.93
N GLN A 297 -10.85 -17.22 6.74
CA GLN A 297 -11.69 -16.32 7.51
C GLN A 297 -12.95 -15.90 6.72
N ASP A 298 -12.83 -15.38 5.50
CA ASP A 298 -13.96 -15.15 4.58
C ASP A 298 -13.54 -15.16 3.10
N VAL A 299 -14.31 -15.87 2.27
CA VAL A 299 -14.13 -15.96 0.81
C VAL A 299 -14.35 -14.63 0.09
N ALA A 300 -14.96 -13.64 0.77
CA ALA A 300 -15.09 -12.28 0.28
C ALA A 300 -13.76 -11.47 0.34
N PHE A 301 -12.80 -11.89 1.17
CA PHE A 301 -11.56 -11.13 1.42
C PHE A 301 -10.62 -11.14 0.21
N TYR A 302 -10.27 -12.31 -0.32
CA TYR A 302 -9.36 -12.42 -1.47
C TYR A 302 -9.77 -11.57 -2.68
N PRO A 303 -11.01 -11.65 -3.23
CA PRO A 303 -11.37 -10.88 -4.42
C PRO A 303 -11.37 -9.36 -4.18
N ALA A 304 -11.73 -8.90 -2.97
CA ALA A 304 -11.64 -7.48 -2.61
C ALA A 304 -10.17 -7.02 -2.54
N TRP A 305 -9.34 -7.75 -1.81
CA TRP A 305 -7.94 -7.40 -1.56
C TRP A 305 -7.05 -7.56 -2.79
N LYS A 306 -7.36 -8.51 -3.69
CA LYS A 306 -6.68 -8.66 -4.99
C LYS A 306 -6.96 -7.46 -5.89
N LYS A 307 -8.23 -7.06 -6.04
CA LYS A 307 -8.60 -5.88 -6.83
C LYS A 307 -8.02 -4.57 -6.25
N TRP A 308 -7.91 -4.46 -4.92
CA TRP A 308 -7.20 -3.35 -4.30
C TRP A 308 -5.68 -3.42 -4.55
N CYS A 309 -5.08 -4.62 -4.59
CA CYS A 309 -3.67 -4.79 -4.92
C CYS A 309 -3.34 -4.33 -6.35
N ASP A 310 -4.14 -4.76 -7.33
CA ASP A 310 -3.99 -4.40 -8.75
C ASP A 310 -4.05 -2.87 -8.98
N SER A 311 -4.88 -2.17 -8.19
CA SER A 311 -5.07 -0.72 -8.28
C SER A 311 -4.08 0.08 -7.43
N TYR A 312 -3.67 -0.40 -6.25
CA TYR A 312 -2.70 0.29 -5.38
C TYR A 312 -1.29 0.32 -6.00
N PHE A 313 -0.84 -0.79 -6.59
CA PHE A 313 0.52 -0.90 -7.16
C PHE A 313 0.64 -0.40 -8.61
N MET A 314 -0.27 0.47 -9.06
CA MET A 314 -0.29 1.04 -10.41
C MET A 314 0.70 2.21 -10.56
N ILE A 315 1.65 2.09 -11.49
CA ILE A 315 2.62 3.15 -11.82
C ILE A 315 1.97 4.09 -12.85
N THR A 316 1.19 5.06 -12.40
CA THR A 316 0.25 5.81 -13.27
C THR A 316 0.89 6.58 -14.42
N HIS A 317 2.16 6.98 -14.33
CA HIS A 317 2.89 7.65 -15.42
C HIS A 317 3.50 6.68 -16.45
N ARG A 318 3.41 5.37 -16.19
CA ARG A 318 3.79 4.29 -17.12
C ARG A 318 2.57 3.60 -17.73
N GLY A 319 1.48 3.47 -16.98
CA GLY A 319 0.30 2.71 -17.38
C GLY A 319 0.44 1.20 -17.14
N GLU A 320 1.30 0.81 -16.20
CA GLU A 320 1.58 -0.58 -15.83
C GLU A 320 1.57 -0.74 -14.29
N SER A 321 1.22 -1.92 -13.79
CA SER A 321 1.44 -2.28 -12.39
C SER A 321 2.92 -2.55 -12.10
N ARG A 322 3.31 -2.45 -10.81
CA ARG A 322 4.66 -2.77 -10.33
C ARG A 322 5.02 -4.25 -10.58
N GLY A 323 4.05 -5.13 -10.39
CA GLY A 323 4.13 -6.60 -10.49
C GLY A 323 2.77 -7.21 -10.81
N ILE A 324 2.62 -8.53 -10.66
CA ILE A 324 1.39 -9.27 -11.04
C ILE A 324 0.24 -9.19 -10.01
N GLY A 325 0.38 -8.31 -9.01
CA GLY A 325 -0.56 -8.18 -7.90
C GLY A 325 -0.27 -9.16 -6.77
N GLY A 326 -1.34 -9.53 -6.07
CA GLY A 326 -1.33 -10.32 -4.84
C GLY A 326 -2.57 -9.99 -4.02
N VAL A 327 -2.37 -9.47 -2.81
CA VAL A 327 -3.43 -8.95 -1.93
C VAL A 327 -2.98 -7.65 -1.25
N PHE A 328 -3.89 -6.69 -1.07
CA PHE A 328 -3.67 -5.45 -0.34
C PHE A 328 -4.94 -5.02 0.41
N PHE A 329 -4.78 -4.49 1.63
CA PHE A 329 -5.84 -3.83 2.38
C PHE A 329 -5.32 -2.72 3.30
N ASP A 330 -6.17 -1.72 3.52
CA ASP A 330 -6.06 -0.73 4.58
C ASP A 330 -7.38 -0.66 5.36
N ASP A 331 -7.39 0.03 6.50
CA ASP A 331 -8.59 0.34 7.29
C ASP A 331 -9.45 -0.86 7.74
N LEU A 332 -8.88 -2.07 7.75
CA LEU A 332 -9.57 -3.31 8.08
C LEU A 332 -10.00 -3.29 9.56
N SER A 333 -11.26 -2.95 9.75
CA SER A 333 -11.89 -2.60 11.03
C SER A 333 -13.40 -2.88 10.97
N LEU A 334 -14.09 -2.74 12.10
CA LEU A 334 -15.54 -2.96 12.17
C LEU A 334 -16.29 -1.66 11.87
N PRO A 335 -17.34 -1.63 11.02
CA PRO A 335 -17.94 -0.39 10.50
C PRO A 335 -18.42 0.59 11.58
N SER A 336 -18.87 0.09 12.74
CA SER A 336 -19.32 0.87 13.89
C SER A 336 -18.28 1.05 15.01
N TRP A 337 -17.06 0.50 14.84
CA TRP A 337 -16.10 0.23 15.92
C TRP A 337 -16.73 -0.46 17.13
N SER A 338 -17.66 -1.38 16.88
CA SER A 338 -18.18 -2.34 17.85
C SER A 338 -17.03 -2.98 18.63
N ASN A 339 -16.92 -2.74 19.93
CA ASN A 339 -15.75 -3.21 20.68
C ASN A 339 -15.69 -4.73 20.87
N THR A 340 -16.84 -5.43 20.85
CA THR A 340 -16.90 -6.90 21.02
C THR A 340 -18.00 -7.63 20.22
N LYS A 341 -18.98 -6.93 19.61
CA LYS A 341 -20.10 -7.62 18.92
C LYS A 341 -19.76 -7.90 17.45
N PRO A 342 -19.94 -9.15 16.96
CA PRO A 342 -19.79 -9.48 15.56
C PRO A 342 -20.66 -8.64 14.63
N THR A 343 -20.13 -8.25 13.47
CA THR A 343 -20.84 -7.42 12.48
C THR A 343 -20.33 -7.67 11.06
N PHE A 344 -21.17 -7.46 10.05
CA PHE A 344 -20.76 -7.58 8.64
C PHE A 344 -19.85 -6.41 8.27
N ILE A 345 -18.65 -6.68 7.76
CA ILE A 345 -17.73 -5.61 7.36
C ILE A 345 -17.90 -5.24 5.88
N PRO A 346 -17.91 -3.94 5.53
CA PRO A 346 -17.73 -3.49 4.15
C PRO A 346 -16.27 -3.67 3.75
N LEU A 347 -16.04 -4.23 2.58
CA LEU A 347 -14.72 -4.42 1.99
C LEU A 347 -14.51 -3.37 0.90
N VAL A 348 -13.38 -2.68 0.97
CA VAL A 348 -12.91 -1.73 -0.03
C VAL A 348 -12.03 -2.48 -1.03
N ASP A 349 -12.18 -2.15 -2.31
CA ASP A 349 -11.49 -2.80 -3.44
C ASP A 349 -10.58 -1.83 -4.23
N GLY A 350 -10.22 -0.71 -3.59
CA GLY A 350 -9.51 0.42 -4.19
C GLY A 350 -10.39 1.40 -4.98
N SER A 351 -11.66 1.09 -5.26
CA SER A 351 -12.53 1.97 -6.05
C SER A 351 -12.96 3.22 -5.26
N ILE A 352 -12.76 4.41 -5.85
CA ILE A 352 -13.29 5.69 -5.34
C ILE A 352 -14.84 5.67 -5.28
N HIS A 353 -15.47 5.00 -6.25
CA HIS A 353 -16.91 4.80 -6.34
C HIS A 353 -17.19 3.32 -6.66
N PRO A 354 -17.26 2.43 -5.64
CA PRO A 354 -17.56 1.01 -5.87
C PRO A 354 -19.00 0.87 -6.38
N GLN A 355 -19.16 0.30 -7.57
CA GLN A 355 -20.48 0.08 -8.20
C GLN A 355 -21.33 -0.92 -7.40
N THR A 356 -20.66 -1.87 -6.74
CA THR A 356 -21.23 -2.79 -5.76
C THR A 356 -20.31 -2.75 -4.55
N GLN A 357 -20.84 -2.45 -3.36
CA GLN A 357 -20.07 -2.60 -2.13
C GLN A 357 -19.88 -4.09 -1.87
N LEU A 358 -18.63 -4.56 -1.89
CA LEU A 358 -18.32 -5.90 -1.40
C LEU A 358 -18.56 -5.90 0.10
N VAL A 359 -19.32 -6.87 0.60
CA VAL A 359 -19.62 -7.03 2.03
C VAL A 359 -19.29 -8.47 2.39
N SER A 360 -18.65 -8.65 3.54
CA SER A 360 -18.41 -9.97 4.12
C SER A 360 -19.72 -10.77 4.21
N THR A 361 -19.65 -12.06 3.91
CA THR A 361 -20.81 -12.97 4.06
C THR A 361 -21.01 -13.44 5.51
N LYS A 362 -20.04 -13.12 6.37
CA LYS A 362 -19.93 -13.54 7.77
C LYS A 362 -19.99 -12.32 8.69
N GLN A 363 -20.17 -12.57 9.98
CA GLN A 363 -20.02 -11.52 10.99
C GLN A 363 -18.62 -11.61 11.59
N HIS A 364 -17.92 -10.47 11.62
CA HIS A 364 -16.56 -10.34 12.12
C HIS A 364 -16.50 -9.50 13.39
N ASP A 365 -15.50 -9.84 14.20
CA ASP A 365 -15.11 -9.23 15.46
C ASP A 365 -13.59 -8.89 15.42
N LYS A 366 -13.05 -8.32 16.50
CA LYS A 366 -11.62 -7.99 16.57
C LYS A 366 -10.72 -9.22 16.37
N GLU A 367 -11.15 -10.36 16.91
CA GLU A 367 -10.41 -11.61 16.94
C GLU A 367 -10.32 -12.32 15.58
N SER A 368 -11.41 -12.35 14.81
CA SER A 368 -11.40 -12.92 13.45
C SER A 368 -10.61 -12.07 12.47
N LEU A 369 -10.60 -10.75 12.63
CA LEU A 369 -9.74 -9.87 11.83
C LEU A 369 -8.26 -10.00 12.23
N PHE A 370 -7.95 -10.18 13.51
CA PHE A 370 -6.58 -10.51 13.94
C PHE A 370 -6.14 -11.89 13.40
N ARG A 371 -6.99 -12.91 13.48
CA ARG A 371 -6.74 -14.23 12.86
C ARG A 371 -6.52 -14.15 11.35
N ALA A 372 -7.27 -13.29 10.64
CA ALA A 372 -7.03 -13.04 9.21
C ALA A 372 -5.62 -12.50 8.98
N VAL A 373 -5.21 -11.46 9.70
CA VAL A 373 -3.87 -10.87 9.57
C VAL A 373 -2.75 -11.87 9.90
N ARG A 374 -2.94 -12.74 10.90
CA ARG A 374 -1.97 -13.83 11.16
C ARG A 374 -1.94 -14.86 10.04
N ALA A 375 -3.09 -15.33 9.54
CA ALA A 375 -3.14 -16.29 8.44
C ALA A 375 -2.44 -15.74 7.18
N MET A 376 -2.71 -14.47 6.83
CA MET A 376 -2.07 -13.78 5.71
C MET A 376 -0.57 -13.51 5.95
N GLY A 377 -0.15 -13.32 7.20
CA GLY A 377 1.25 -13.20 7.61
C GLY A 377 2.01 -14.53 7.51
N ASP A 378 1.36 -15.63 7.89
CA ASP A 378 1.92 -16.97 7.88
C ASP A 378 2.00 -17.59 6.47
N ALA A 379 1.11 -17.17 5.57
CA ALA A 379 1.05 -17.59 4.17
C ALA A 379 2.28 -17.22 3.32
N PHE A 380 3.08 -16.22 3.73
CA PHE A 380 4.12 -15.64 2.87
C PHE A 380 5.25 -16.61 2.49
N ILE A 381 5.79 -17.39 3.45
CA ILE A 381 6.86 -18.35 3.15
C ILE A 381 6.36 -19.48 2.24
N PRO A 382 5.20 -20.12 2.51
CA PRO A 382 4.58 -21.05 1.58
C PRO A 382 4.27 -20.45 0.19
N ALA A 383 3.89 -19.18 0.09
CA ALA A 383 3.62 -18.52 -1.19
C ALA A 383 4.89 -18.18 -1.97
N TYR A 384 5.99 -17.80 -1.30
CA TYR A 384 7.15 -17.18 -1.92
C TYR A 384 8.39 -18.10 -2.06
N LEU A 385 8.80 -18.81 -1.00
CA LEU A 385 10.05 -19.57 -1.06
C LEU A 385 10.05 -20.75 -2.05
N PRO A 386 8.92 -21.45 -2.34
CA PRO A 386 8.90 -22.45 -3.41
C PRO A 386 9.28 -21.88 -4.79
N LEU A 387 8.92 -20.63 -5.07
CA LEU A 387 9.23 -19.94 -6.33
C LEU A 387 10.74 -19.65 -6.43
N VAL A 388 11.33 -19.17 -5.34
CA VAL A 388 12.77 -18.94 -5.23
C VAL A 388 13.53 -20.26 -5.34
N ASN A 389 13.08 -21.32 -4.64
CA ASN A 389 13.74 -22.62 -4.62
C ASN A 389 13.74 -23.30 -5.99
N LYS A 390 12.62 -23.17 -6.73
CA LYS A 390 12.47 -23.57 -8.14
C LYS A 390 13.45 -22.82 -9.06
N HIS A 391 13.50 -21.49 -8.97
CA HIS A 391 14.17 -20.65 -9.98
C HIS A 391 15.59 -20.20 -9.66
N LYS A 392 16.10 -20.35 -8.42
CA LYS A 392 17.45 -19.84 -8.05
C LYS A 392 18.59 -20.46 -8.86
N TYR A 393 18.40 -21.69 -9.36
CA TYR A 393 19.38 -22.42 -10.16
C TYR A 393 19.24 -22.22 -11.69
N ASP A 394 18.23 -21.49 -12.16
CA ASP A 394 18.02 -21.25 -13.59
C ASP A 394 19.22 -20.50 -14.20
N THR A 395 19.65 -20.92 -15.39
CA THR A 395 20.69 -20.20 -16.13
C THR A 395 20.17 -18.86 -16.62
N PHE A 396 20.97 -17.81 -16.42
CA PHE A 396 20.69 -16.47 -16.88
C PHE A 396 21.96 -15.82 -17.46
N ASP A 397 21.76 -14.82 -18.33
CA ASP A 397 22.81 -14.04 -18.97
C ASP A 397 22.73 -12.54 -18.62
N ASP A 398 23.64 -11.74 -19.18
CA ASP A 398 23.67 -10.28 -18.98
C ASP A 398 22.43 -9.58 -19.55
N LEU A 399 21.75 -10.15 -20.57
CA LEU A 399 20.49 -9.61 -21.09
C LEU A 399 19.37 -9.80 -20.08
N ASN A 400 19.33 -10.94 -19.39
CA ASN A 400 18.38 -11.17 -18.29
C ASN A 400 18.66 -10.24 -17.10
N VAL A 401 19.92 -9.93 -16.82
CA VAL A 401 20.31 -8.98 -15.76
C VAL A 401 19.95 -7.53 -16.15
N GLU A 402 20.15 -7.12 -17.41
CA GLU A 402 19.66 -5.83 -17.92
C GLU A 402 18.15 -5.68 -17.67
N TRP A 403 17.38 -6.70 -18.05
CA TRP A 403 15.93 -6.69 -17.90
C TRP A 403 15.48 -6.65 -16.43
N GLN A 404 16.10 -7.47 -15.58
CA GLN A 404 15.88 -7.42 -14.13
C GLN A 404 16.13 -6.00 -13.58
N GLN A 405 17.20 -5.33 -14.00
CA GLN A 405 17.50 -3.97 -13.55
C GLN A 405 16.51 -2.93 -14.09
N LEU A 406 16.02 -3.07 -15.32
CA LEU A 406 14.96 -2.21 -15.89
C LEU A 406 13.63 -2.36 -15.14
N ARG A 407 13.18 -3.60 -14.88
CA ARG A 407 11.99 -3.89 -14.06
C ARG A 407 12.15 -3.41 -12.62
N ARG A 408 13.35 -3.52 -12.04
CA ARG A 408 13.68 -2.93 -10.73
C ARG A 408 13.72 -1.39 -10.74
N GLY A 409 13.99 -0.77 -11.89
CA GLY A 409 13.78 0.67 -12.10
C GLY A 409 12.32 1.07 -11.90
N ARG A 410 11.37 0.29 -12.44
CA ARG A 410 9.93 0.46 -12.20
C ARG A 410 9.54 0.24 -10.73
N TYR A 411 10.16 -0.73 -10.05
CA TYR A 411 9.97 -0.94 -8.61
C TYR A 411 10.41 0.28 -7.78
N ALA A 412 11.57 0.87 -8.09
CA ALA A 412 12.04 2.10 -7.46
C ALA A 412 11.18 3.33 -7.83
N GLU A 413 10.71 3.44 -9.08
CA GLU A 413 9.73 4.47 -9.49
C GLU A 413 8.45 4.41 -8.65
N PHE A 414 7.93 3.20 -8.37
CA PHE A 414 6.76 3.07 -7.50
C PHE A 414 7.04 3.56 -6.07
N ASN A 415 8.09 3.04 -5.44
CA ASN A 415 8.39 3.33 -4.03
C ASN A 415 8.73 4.82 -3.80
N LEU A 416 9.37 5.48 -4.76
CA LEU A 416 9.78 6.89 -4.62
C LEU A 416 8.68 7.90 -4.99
N VAL A 417 7.71 7.54 -5.85
CA VAL A 417 6.68 8.47 -6.34
C VAL A 417 5.30 8.23 -5.73
N TYR A 418 4.91 6.96 -5.52
CA TYR A 418 3.54 6.57 -5.20
C TYR A 418 3.36 5.91 -3.84
N ASP A 419 4.35 5.14 -3.35
CA ASP A 419 4.17 4.41 -2.10
C ASP A 419 3.97 5.34 -0.89
N ARG A 420 2.84 5.14 -0.22
CA ARG A 420 2.42 5.94 0.93
C ARG A 420 3.33 5.72 2.13
N GLY A 421 3.80 4.49 2.35
CA GLY A 421 4.67 4.13 3.47
C GLY A 421 6.04 4.81 3.36
N THR A 422 6.68 4.68 2.21
CA THR A 422 7.98 5.30 1.89
C THR A 422 7.90 6.82 1.99
N LYS A 423 6.88 7.44 1.37
CA LYS A 423 6.68 8.89 1.40
C LYS A 423 6.41 9.41 2.82
N PHE A 424 5.58 8.75 3.61
CA PHE A 424 5.33 9.09 5.01
C PHE A 424 6.61 8.97 5.86
N GLY A 425 7.37 7.87 5.68
CA GLY A 425 8.61 7.63 6.41
C GLY A 425 9.66 8.72 6.16
N LEU A 426 9.88 9.10 4.90
CA LEU A 426 10.85 10.15 4.53
C LEU A 426 10.44 11.55 5.02
N MET A 427 9.13 11.80 5.21
CA MET A 427 8.61 13.06 5.74
C MET A 427 8.53 13.10 7.28
N THR A 428 8.76 11.98 7.97
CA THR A 428 8.62 11.87 9.43
C THR A 428 9.91 12.30 10.14
N PRO A 429 9.91 13.35 10.98
CA PRO A 429 11.10 13.76 11.74
C PRO A 429 11.65 12.63 12.62
N GLY A 430 12.98 12.49 12.63
CA GLY A 430 13.68 11.46 13.42
C GLY A 430 13.55 10.02 12.90
N ALA A 431 12.81 9.78 11.82
CA ALA A 431 12.63 8.44 11.25
C ALA A 431 13.94 7.87 10.65
N ARG A 432 14.09 6.54 10.73
CA ARG A 432 15.30 5.85 10.25
C ARG A 432 15.25 5.63 8.74
N ILE A 433 15.82 6.57 7.98
CA ILE A 433 15.86 6.60 6.51
C ILE A 433 16.35 5.27 5.91
N GLU A 434 17.42 4.66 6.46
CA GLU A 434 17.94 3.36 5.99
C GLU A 434 16.92 2.23 6.11
N SER A 435 16.08 2.21 7.15
CA SER A 435 15.02 1.20 7.32
C SER A 435 13.85 1.39 6.34
N ILE A 436 13.69 2.61 5.80
CA ILE A 436 12.66 2.95 4.79
C ILE A 436 13.19 2.61 3.38
N LEU A 437 14.41 3.05 3.06
CA LEU A 437 15.08 2.80 1.78
C LEU A 437 15.70 1.40 1.66
N MET A 438 15.58 0.57 2.72
CA MET A 438 15.76 -0.89 2.66
C MET A 438 15.01 -1.49 1.46
N SER A 439 13.80 -0.99 1.19
CA SER A 439 12.92 -1.42 0.10
C SER A 439 13.46 -1.19 -1.32
N LEU A 440 14.53 -0.41 -1.51
CA LEU A 440 15.13 -0.20 -2.83
C LEU A 440 16.12 -1.33 -3.19
N PRO A 441 16.11 -1.86 -4.42
CA PRO A 441 17.04 -2.90 -4.86
C PRO A 441 18.48 -2.38 -4.92
N LEU A 442 19.46 -3.29 -4.80
CA LEU A 442 20.89 -2.94 -4.87
C LEU A 442 21.30 -2.35 -6.24
N LYS A 443 20.63 -2.80 -7.31
CA LYS A 443 20.86 -2.34 -8.69
C LYS A 443 19.54 -2.16 -9.42
N ALA A 444 19.38 -1.00 -10.06
CA ALA A 444 18.27 -0.64 -10.93
C ALA A 444 18.80 0.16 -12.13
N ARG A 445 18.06 0.16 -13.25
CA ARG A 445 18.48 0.74 -14.53
C ARG A 445 17.32 1.50 -15.16
N TRP A 446 17.65 2.58 -15.86
CA TRP A 446 16.71 3.38 -16.65
C TRP A 446 17.28 3.59 -18.04
N GLU A 447 16.45 3.38 -19.05
CA GLU A 447 16.78 3.60 -20.45
C GLU A 447 15.75 4.52 -21.12
N TYR A 448 16.22 5.31 -22.08
CA TYR A 448 15.38 6.22 -22.84
C TYR A 448 14.67 5.45 -23.97
N MET A 449 13.34 5.48 -23.98
CA MET A 449 12.49 4.92 -25.04
C MET A 449 12.76 3.43 -25.38
N ASP A 450 12.98 2.60 -24.36
CA ASP A 450 13.04 1.14 -24.51
C ASP A 450 11.82 0.58 -25.25
N GLY A 451 12.06 -0.37 -26.17
CA GLY A 451 11.05 -0.90 -27.09
C GLY A 451 9.88 -1.64 -26.44
N THR A 452 10.09 -2.19 -25.24
CA THR A 452 9.04 -2.90 -24.48
C THR A 452 8.41 -2.01 -23.41
N THR A 453 9.21 -1.30 -22.60
CA THR A 453 8.76 -0.60 -21.38
C THR A 453 8.61 0.91 -21.55
N GLY A 454 8.84 1.46 -22.74
CA GLY A 454 8.79 2.89 -23.01
C GLY A 454 7.38 3.46 -23.14
N THR A 455 7.06 4.48 -22.33
CA THR A 455 5.82 5.26 -22.46
C THR A 455 5.72 5.86 -23.87
N GLY A 456 4.65 5.56 -24.62
CA GLY A 456 4.48 6.04 -26.00
C GLY A 456 5.36 5.34 -27.07
N ARG A 457 5.92 4.16 -26.77
CA ARG A 457 6.72 3.33 -27.69
C ARG A 457 6.12 3.18 -29.10
N GLU A 458 4.80 3.02 -29.20
CA GLU A 458 4.07 2.79 -30.45
C GLU A 458 4.20 3.92 -31.47
N ILE A 459 4.26 5.18 -31.00
CA ILE A 459 4.32 6.37 -31.85
C ILE A 459 5.73 6.95 -31.98
N SER A 460 6.64 6.64 -31.06
CA SER A 460 7.98 7.22 -31.04
C SER A 460 8.91 6.64 -32.12
N ALA A 461 9.47 7.51 -32.96
CA ALA A 461 10.52 7.14 -33.90
C ALA A 461 11.81 6.69 -33.19
N ALA A 462 12.13 7.25 -32.02
CA ALA A 462 13.29 6.85 -31.23
C ALA A 462 13.13 5.43 -30.68
N ALA A 463 11.95 5.08 -30.16
CA ALA A 463 11.66 3.73 -29.70
C ALA A 463 11.79 2.70 -30.83
N LYS A 464 11.30 3.03 -32.03
CA LYS A 464 11.41 2.15 -33.22
C LYS A 464 12.84 1.92 -33.68
N LEU A 465 13.73 2.91 -33.54
CA LEU A 465 15.16 2.74 -33.84
C LEU A 465 15.85 1.86 -32.80
N ILE A 466 15.59 2.10 -31.50
CA ILE A 466 16.18 1.34 -30.38
C ILE A 466 15.69 -0.11 -30.37
N ASP A 467 14.38 -0.34 -30.59
CA ASP A 467 13.79 -1.68 -30.73
C ASP A 467 14.37 -2.45 -31.93
N ALA A 468 14.54 -1.78 -33.08
CA ALA A 468 15.19 -2.37 -34.26
C ALA A 468 16.70 -2.59 -34.11
N GLU A 469 17.32 -2.09 -33.03
CA GLU A 469 18.69 -2.42 -32.63
C GLU A 469 18.68 -3.59 -31.63
N LYS A 470 17.89 -3.53 -30.55
CA LYS A 470 17.73 -4.62 -29.59
C LYS A 470 17.26 -5.94 -30.24
N LYS A 471 16.40 -5.89 -31.26
CA LYS A 471 15.94 -7.08 -32.02
C LYS A 471 17.00 -7.70 -32.94
N LYS A 472 18.21 -7.11 -33.03
CA LYS A 472 19.40 -7.74 -33.66
C LYS A 472 20.33 -8.41 -32.65
N THR A 473 20.34 -7.94 -31.40
CA THR A 473 21.21 -8.43 -30.33
C THR A 473 20.55 -9.47 -29.44
N ASN A 474 19.23 -9.39 -29.27
CA ASN A 474 18.48 -10.18 -28.29
C ASN A 474 17.77 -11.35 -28.98
N PRO A 475 17.78 -12.57 -28.39
CA PRO A 475 17.01 -13.71 -28.91
C PRO A 475 15.50 -13.43 -28.99
N GLU A 476 14.83 -13.94 -30.03
CA GLU A 476 13.39 -13.74 -30.24
C GLU A 476 12.55 -14.20 -29.04
N GLY A 477 12.88 -15.35 -28.44
CA GLY A 477 12.19 -15.87 -27.26
C GLY A 477 12.35 -14.99 -26.00
N GLU A 478 13.49 -14.30 -25.86
CA GLU A 478 13.72 -13.34 -24.77
C GLU A 478 12.86 -12.09 -24.97
N MET A 479 12.83 -11.53 -26.19
CA MET A 479 11.97 -10.38 -26.51
C MET A 479 10.48 -10.72 -26.31
N LYS A 480 10.03 -11.90 -26.77
CA LYS A 480 8.65 -12.36 -26.57
C LYS A 480 8.29 -12.49 -25.09
N ALA A 481 9.19 -12.99 -24.24
CA ALA A 481 8.96 -13.11 -22.81
C ALA A 481 8.85 -11.73 -22.11
N ARG A 482 9.63 -10.73 -22.55
CA ARG A 482 9.51 -9.34 -22.09
C ARG A 482 8.15 -8.73 -22.49
N GLU A 483 7.73 -8.91 -23.74
CA GLU A 483 6.43 -8.43 -24.25
C GLU A 483 5.24 -9.10 -23.56
N GLU A 484 5.33 -10.40 -23.24
CA GLU A 484 4.30 -11.14 -22.50
C GLU A 484 4.19 -10.69 -21.04
N MET A 485 5.32 -10.49 -20.35
CA MET A 485 5.36 -9.91 -19.01
C MET A 485 4.74 -8.49 -19.01
N GLN A 486 5.13 -7.64 -19.94
CA GLN A 486 4.64 -6.26 -20.02
C GLN A 486 3.11 -6.19 -20.24
N ARG A 487 2.56 -7.07 -21.10
CA ARG A 487 1.11 -7.13 -21.38
C ARG A 487 0.27 -7.35 -20.12
N VAL A 488 0.75 -8.20 -19.20
CA VAL A 488 0.07 -8.53 -17.93
C VAL A 488 0.19 -7.40 -16.91
N LEU A 489 1.27 -6.62 -16.95
CA LEU A 489 1.41 -5.43 -16.08
C LEU A 489 0.52 -4.28 -16.56
N GLU A 490 0.34 -4.12 -17.87
CA GLU A 490 -0.57 -3.14 -18.46
C GLU A 490 -2.05 -3.55 -18.34
N ASN A 491 -2.32 -4.85 -18.19
CA ASN A 491 -3.67 -5.42 -18.10
C ASN A 491 -3.68 -6.52 -17.02
N PRO A 492 -3.88 -6.17 -15.73
CA PRO A 492 -3.95 -7.14 -14.64
C PRO A 492 -5.01 -8.22 -14.91
N VAL A 493 -4.64 -9.49 -14.64
CA VAL A 493 -5.47 -10.67 -14.87
C VAL A 493 -5.86 -11.34 -13.56
N ASP A 494 -6.88 -12.20 -13.59
CA ASP A 494 -7.19 -13.09 -12.47
C ASP A 494 -6.41 -14.40 -12.61
N TRP A 495 -5.83 -14.87 -11.51
CA TRP A 495 -4.98 -16.07 -11.49
C TRP A 495 -5.71 -17.31 -10.93
N VAL A 496 -6.64 -17.10 -9.99
CA VAL A 496 -7.32 -18.13 -9.15
C VAL A 496 -8.69 -17.65 -8.67
#